data_AF-A0AAD7YH44-F1
#
_entry.id   AF-A0AAD7YH44-F1
#
_cell.length_a   1.000
_cell.length_b   1.000
_cell.length_c   1.000
_cell.angle_alpha   90.00
_cell.angle_beta   90.00
_cell.angle_gamma   90.00
#
_symmetry.space_group_name_H-M   'P 1'
#
loop_
_entity.id
_entity.type
_entity.pdbx_description
1 polymer ?
#
loop_
_entity_poly.entity_id
_entity_poly.type
_entity_poly.pdbx_seq_one_letter_code
_entity_poly.pdbx_strand_id
1 'polypeptide(L)'
;MSAIFQPLKLIRQTLQVASTISPATSIVKPDSFLLSSVRTKVRCYFPRPNEVRRVNRHGWKTRISTPNGRRIIMRRLLKGRFVLSH
;
A
#
# COMPACT_ATOMS: atom_id res chain seq x y z
N MET A 1 39.04 -57.95 -14.81
CA MET A 1 39.72 -57.69 -13.52
C MET A 1 40.09 -56.22 -13.48
N SER A 2 40.00 -55.62 -12.29
CA SER A 2 40.18 -54.22 -11.89
C SER A 2 39.05 -53.23 -12.23
N ALA A 3 38.17 -53.08 -11.23
CA ALA A 3 37.30 -51.93 -11.02
C ALA A 3 38.07 -50.79 -10.33
N ILE A 4 37.40 -49.64 -10.23
CA ILE A 4 37.55 -48.50 -9.29
C ILE A 4 37.93 -47.19 -10.00
N PHE A 5 36.96 -46.29 -10.16
CA PHE A 5 37.08 -44.85 -9.89
C PHE A 5 35.68 -44.21 -9.69
N GLN A 6 35.28 -44.14 -8.42
CA GLN A 6 34.46 -43.16 -7.63
C GLN A 6 33.46 -42.15 -8.29
N PRO A 7 32.84 -41.21 -7.53
CA PRO A 7 31.42 -41.25 -7.19
C PRO A 7 30.62 -40.13 -7.89
N LEU A 8 29.39 -40.43 -8.34
CA LEU A 8 28.45 -39.40 -8.76
C LEU A 8 27.94 -38.61 -7.54
N LYS A 9 28.71 -37.58 -7.16
CA LYS A 9 28.21 -36.50 -6.33
C LYS A 9 27.34 -35.57 -7.18
N LEU A 10 26.24 -35.15 -6.56
CA LEU A 10 25.51 -33.92 -6.84
C LEU A 10 24.54 -33.97 -8.02
N ILE A 11 23.26 -34.20 -7.71
CA ILE A 11 22.20 -33.25 -8.04
C ILE A 11 21.14 -33.34 -6.93
N ARG A 12 21.03 -32.24 -6.20
CA ARG A 12 19.96 -31.92 -5.25
C ARG A 12 18.65 -31.80 -6.01
N GLN A 13 17.63 -32.58 -5.65
CA GLN A 13 16.23 -32.19 -5.85
C GLN A 13 15.38 -32.69 -4.67
N THR A 14 15.61 -32.11 -3.49
CA THR A 14 14.63 -32.16 -2.40
C THR A 14 13.73 -30.94 -2.51
N LEU A 15 12.65 -31.04 -3.26
CA LEU A 15 11.47 -30.19 -3.12
C LEU A 15 10.22 -31.00 -3.48
N GLN A 16 9.89 -31.99 -2.63
CA GLN A 16 8.49 -32.37 -2.46
C GLN A 16 7.90 -31.44 -1.40
N VAL A 17 7.49 -30.24 -1.80
CA VAL A 17 6.63 -29.41 -0.95
C VAL A 17 5.20 -29.74 -1.34
N ALA A 18 4.60 -30.59 -0.53
CA ALA A 18 3.19 -30.92 -0.57
C ALA A 18 2.37 -29.62 -0.57
N SER A 19 1.62 -29.39 -1.65
CA SER A 19 0.53 -28.42 -1.66
C SER A 19 -0.63 -28.99 -0.83
N THR A 20 -0.55 -28.86 0.49
CA THR A 20 -1.76 -28.94 1.31
C THR A 20 -2.56 -27.68 1.05
N ILE A 21 -3.61 -27.84 0.25
CA ILE A 21 -4.64 -26.83 0.03
C ILE A 21 -5.36 -26.66 1.37
N SER A 22 -4.86 -25.76 2.21
CA SER A 22 -5.57 -25.33 3.41
C SER A 22 -6.71 -24.41 2.97
N PRO A 23 -7.95 -24.63 3.43
CA PRO A 23 -9.08 -23.78 3.05
C PRO A 23 -8.81 -22.36 3.58
N ALA A 24 -8.71 -21.40 2.66
CA ALA A 24 -8.46 -20.00 2.97
C ALA A 24 -9.68 -19.39 3.67
N THR A 25 -9.76 -19.54 5.00
CA THR A 25 -10.71 -18.84 5.87
C THR A 25 -10.15 -17.55 6.47
N SER A 26 -8.88 -17.20 6.20
CA SER A 26 -8.30 -15.94 6.66
C SER A 26 -8.34 -14.86 5.57
N ILE A 27 -9.06 -13.77 5.87
CA ILE A 27 -9.13 -12.52 5.07
C ILE A 27 -7.74 -11.90 4.84
N VAL A 28 -6.74 -12.29 5.65
CA VAL A 28 -5.36 -11.82 5.55
C VAL A 28 -4.51 -12.95 4.97
N LYS A 29 -3.88 -12.67 3.82
CA LYS A 29 -2.86 -13.54 3.23
C LYS A 29 -1.64 -13.56 4.15
N PRO A 30 -0.98 -14.71 4.39
CA PRO A 30 0.25 -14.74 5.15
C PRO A 30 1.30 -13.92 4.39
N ASP A 31 1.71 -12.80 4.99
CA ASP A 31 2.71 -11.92 4.41
C ASP A 31 4.01 -12.70 4.24
N SER A 32 4.43 -12.84 2.99
CA SER A 32 5.76 -13.34 2.65
C SER A 32 6.82 -12.44 3.30
N PHE A 33 7.45 -12.93 4.37
CA PHE A 33 8.44 -12.24 5.21
C PHE A 33 9.63 -11.61 4.43
N LEU A 34 9.83 -11.97 3.16
CA LEU A 34 10.89 -11.42 2.30
C LEU A 34 10.55 -10.03 1.72
N LEU A 35 9.27 -9.69 1.58
CA LEU A 35 8.83 -8.40 0.98
C LEU A 35 8.64 -7.28 2.02
N SER A 36 8.47 -7.62 3.30
CA SER A 36 8.37 -6.63 4.37
C SER A 36 9.70 -5.91 4.63
N SER A 37 10.83 -6.58 4.40
CA SER A 37 12.18 -6.01 4.60
C SER A 37 12.57 -4.97 3.54
N VAL A 38 11.86 -4.94 2.40
CA VAL A 38 12.10 -3.97 1.31
C VAL A 38 11.25 -2.71 1.48
N ARG A 39 10.19 -2.72 2.31
CA ARG A 39 9.37 -1.53 2.54
C ARG A 39 10.05 -0.58 3.51
N THR A 40 10.23 0.68 3.08
CA THR A 40 10.56 1.80 3.96
C THR A 40 9.51 1.91 5.07
N LYS A 41 9.94 2.31 6.28
CA LYS A 41 9.04 2.52 7.42
C LYS A 41 7.90 3.47 7.02
N VAL A 42 6.68 2.94 6.91
CA VAL A 42 5.49 3.74 6.62
C VAL A 42 5.20 4.62 7.83
N ARG A 43 5.17 5.95 7.62
CA ARG A 43 4.73 6.88 8.67
C ARG A 43 3.22 6.70 8.88
N CYS A 44 2.84 6.11 10.01
CA CYS A 44 1.45 5.89 10.40
C CYS A 44 0.80 7.09 11.09
N TYR A 45 1.57 8.13 11.42
CA TYR A 45 1.05 9.32 12.09
C TYR A 45 0.65 10.39 11.09
N PHE A 46 -0.62 10.76 11.14
CA PHE A 46 -1.08 11.98 10.51
C PHE A 46 -0.40 13.20 11.16
N PRO A 47 -0.16 14.28 10.40
CA PRO A 47 0.22 15.55 11.00
C PRO A 47 -0.74 15.95 12.11
N ARG A 48 -0.22 16.55 13.18
CA ARG A 48 -1.06 17.07 14.28
C ARG A 48 -2.14 18.00 13.70
N PRO A 49 -3.41 17.85 14.13
CA PRO A 49 -4.49 18.69 13.63
C PRO A 49 -4.25 20.14 14.05
N ASN A 50 -4.44 21.07 13.11
CA ASN A 50 -4.38 22.50 13.36
C ASN A 50 -5.45 23.20 12.53
N GLU A 51 -6.41 23.78 13.23
CA GLU A 51 -7.62 24.35 12.63
C GLU A 51 -7.34 25.60 11.81
N VAL A 52 -6.48 26.48 12.32
CA VAL A 52 -6.04 27.70 11.62
C VAL A 52 -5.40 27.33 10.28
N ARG A 53 -4.51 26.33 10.28
CA ARG A 53 -3.87 25.86 9.04
C ARG A 53 -4.88 25.20 8.09
N ARG A 54 -5.85 24.45 8.62
CA ARG A 54 -6.91 23.78 7.84
C ARG A 54 -7.76 24.80 7.10
N VAL A 55 -8.29 25.80 7.81
CA VAL A 55 -9.16 26.85 7.25
C VAL A 55 -8.38 27.75 6.29
N ASN A 56 -7.17 28.19 6.66
CA ASN A 56 -6.39 29.07 5.78
C ASN A 56 -5.99 28.38 4.46
N ARG A 57 -5.68 27.08 4.48
CA ARG A 57 -5.26 26.36 3.27
C ARG A 57 -6.45 25.88 2.42
N HIS A 58 -7.52 25.43 3.07
CA HIS A 58 -8.58 24.67 2.40
C HIS A 58 -9.97 25.28 2.54
N GLY A 59 -10.11 26.37 3.29
CA GLY A 59 -11.38 27.02 3.57
C GLY A 59 -11.96 27.78 2.39
N TRP A 60 -13.20 28.23 2.59
CA TRP A 60 -13.99 28.91 1.56
C TRP A 60 -13.28 30.11 0.95
N LYS A 61 -12.80 31.04 1.80
CA LYS A 61 -12.14 32.28 1.35
C LYS A 61 -10.97 32.00 0.41
N THR A 62 -10.16 30.99 0.73
CA THR A 62 -9.00 30.56 -0.08
C THR A 62 -9.42 29.90 -1.40
N ARG A 63 -10.58 29.23 -1.43
CA ARG A 63 -11.12 28.64 -2.66
C ARG A 63 -11.70 29.71 -3.59
N ILE A 64 -12.37 30.72 -3.04
CA ILE A 64 -13.03 31.75 -3.87
C ILE A 64 -12.02 32.76 -4.42
N SER A 65 -10.91 33.02 -3.70
CA SER A 65 -9.91 34.00 -4.11
C SER A 65 -9.17 33.66 -5.41
N THR A 66 -9.07 32.37 -5.78
CA THR A 66 -8.35 31.93 -6.98
C THR A 66 -9.30 31.42 -8.06
N PRO A 67 -9.02 31.63 -9.36
CA PRO A 67 -9.84 31.08 -10.43
C PRO A 67 -9.88 29.54 -10.40
N ASN A 68 -8.76 28.89 -10.06
CA ASN A 68 -8.71 27.43 -9.92
C ASN A 68 -9.53 26.92 -8.73
N GLY A 69 -9.51 27.64 -7.61
CA GLY A 69 -10.33 27.30 -6.45
C GLY A 69 -11.82 27.38 -6.76
N ARG A 70 -12.27 28.40 -7.50
CA ARG A 70 -13.66 28.52 -7.98
C ARG A 70 -14.08 27.33 -8.85
N ARG A 71 -13.22 26.88 -9.78
CA ARG A 71 -13.47 25.67 -10.58
C ARG A 71 -13.57 24.40 -9.73
N ILE A 72 -12.82 24.29 -8.64
CA ILE A 72 -12.94 23.16 -7.70
C ILE A 72 -14.32 23.16 -7.05
N ILE A 73 -14.79 24.32 -6.57
CA ILE A 73 -16.12 24.45 -5.96
C ILE A 73 -17.22 24.07 -6.95
N MET A 74 -17.15 24.58 -8.19
CA MET A 74 -18.10 24.22 -9.25
C MET A 74 -18.14 22.71 -9.50
N ARG A 75 -16.98 22.04 -9.61
CA ARG A 75 -16.94 20.57 -9.76
C ARG A 75 -17.54 19.82 -8.58
N ARG A 76 -17.37 20.33 -7.36
CA ARG A 76 -17.96 19.71 -6.15
C ARG A 76 -19.48 19.87 -6.11
N LEU A 77 -19.97 21.02 -6.56
CA LEU A 77 -21.40 21.29 -6.69
C LEU A 77 -22.04 20.38 -7.74
N LEU A 78 -21.45 20.28 -8.92
CA LEU A 78 -21.92 19.39 -10.00
C LEU A 78 -21.90 17.92 -9.60
N LYS A 79 -20.98 17.53 -8.71
CA LYS A 79 -20.93 16.18 -8.13
C LYS A 79 -21.98 15.96 -7.01
N GLY A 80 -22.65 17.01 -6.54
CA GLY A 80 -23.60 16.95 -5.44
C GLY A 80 -22.95 16.73 -4.08
N ARG A 81 -21.73 17.25 -3.84
CA ARG A 81 -21.09 17.16 -2.52
C ARG A 81 -21.74 18.14 -1.54
N PHE A 82 -22.19 17.65 -0.39
CA PHE A 82 -22.76 18.46 0.68
C PHE A 82 -21.75 19.48 1.24
N VAL A 83 -20.53 19.03 1.58
CA VAL A 83 -19.46 19.91 2.07
C VAL A 83 -18.57 20.36 0.90
N LEU A 84 -18.55 21.66 0.60
CA LEU A 84 -17.82 22.20 -0.55
C LEU A 84 -16.39 22.61 -0.23
N SER A 85 -16.15 23.22 0.93
CA SER A 85 -14.82 23.55 1.43
C SER A 85 -14.69 23.15 2.89
N HIS A 86 -13.46 23.25 3.39
CA HIS A 86 -13.18 23.15 4.81
C HIS A 86 -13.73 24.34 5.59
#